data_AF-A0ABD6A1A2-F1
#
_entry.id   AF-A0ABD6A1A2-F1
#
_cell.length_a   1.000
_cell.length_b   1.000
_cell.length_c   1.000
_cell.angle_alpha   90.00
_cell.angle_beta   90.00
_cell.angle_gamma   90.00
#
_symmetry.space_group_name_H-M   'P 1'
#
loop_
_entity.id
_entity.type
_entity.pdbx_description
1 polymer ?
#
loop_
_entity_poly.entity_id
_entity_poly.type
_entity_poly.pdbx_seq_one_letter_code
_entity_poly.pdbx_strand_id
1 'polypeptide(L)'
;MAGLHREVAGSAAFALLSGLVLWPPGDVYWRRLAALVGDGPTLGVVLLAAVALGVGFASVTAVGVWRFLAGGTVAYVVGMAAVEAVSTPDSPVHLVWYGGILVCLVAGVALRRRAIGVGSKTQSADA
;
A
#
# COMPACT_ATOMS: atom_id res chain seq x y z
N MET A 1 11.84 -0.95 23.24
CA MET A 1 12.12 -1.49 21.88
C MET A 1 10.98 -2.35 21.33
N ALA A 2 10.26 -3.17 22.11
CA ALA A 2 9.21 -4.07 21.63
C ALA A 2 8.06 -3.40 20.80
N GLY A 3 7.66 -2.17 21.13
CA GLY A 3 6.61 -1.45 20.38
C GLY A 3 7.01 -1.10 18.95
N LEU A 4 8.30 -0.84 18.70
CA LEU A 4 8.79 -0.43 17.39
C LEU A 4 8.75 -1.59 16.38
N HIS A 5 9.17 -2.78 16.81
CA HIS A 5 9.10 -3.99 16.01
C HIS A 5 7.67 -4.41 15.70
N ARG A 6 6.74 -4.25 16.65
CA ARG A 6 5.33 -4.60 16.45
C ARG A 6 4.63 -3.68 15.45
N GLU A 7 4.94 -2.38 15.49
CA GLU A 7 4.43 -1.42 14.49
C GLU A 7 4.99 -1.72 13.09
N VAL A 8 6.30 -1.99 12.98
CA VAL A 8 6.95 -2.31 11.70
C VAL A 8 6.41 -3.63 11.14
N ALA A 9 6.26 -4.66 11.97
CA ALA A 9 5.70 -5.95 11.57
C ALA A 9 4.22 -5.81 11.16
N GLY A 10 3.44 -5.00 11.87
CA GLY A 10 2.05 -4.72 11.50
C GLY A 10 1.92 -3.98 10.18
N SER A 11 2.77 -2.98 9.93
CA SER A 11 2.85 -2.28 8.64
C SER A 11 3.30 -3.20 7.51
N ALA A 12 4.27 -4.08 7.76
CA ALA A 12 4.74 -5.05 6.78
C ALA A 12 3.63 -6.07 6.43
N ALA A 13 2.98 -6.64 7.44
CA ALA A 13 1.87 -7.59 7.23
C ALA A 13 0.70 -6.93 6.49
N PHE A 14 0.34 -5.70 6.85
CA PHE A 14 -0.70 -4.95 6.16
C PHE A 14 -0.35 -4.66 4.71
N ALA A 15 0.88 -4.22 4.42
CA ALA A 15 1.34 -3.98 3.05
C ALA A 15 1.33 -5.25 2.21
N LEU A 16 1.80 -6.38 2.77
CA LEU A 16 1.75 -7.69 2.11
C LEU A 16 0.31 -8.14 1.82
N LEU A 17 -0.57 -8.11 2.82
CA LEU A 17 -1.96 -8.51 2.67
C LEU A 17 -2.71 -7.61 1.69
N SER A 18 -2.48 -6.30 1.75
CA SER A 18 -3.06 -5.34 0.81
C SER A 18 -2.60 -5.62 -0.61
N GLY A 19 -1.30 -5.85 -0.81
CA GLY A 19 -0.74 -6.21 -2.12
C GLY A 19 -1.30 -7.53 -2.66
N LEU A 20 -1.45 -8.55 -1.80
CA LEU A 20 -2.00 -9.84 -2.18
C LEU A 20 -3.50 -9.77 -2.52
N VAL A 21 -4.27 -8.97 -1.78
CA VAL A 21 -5.71 -8.77 -2.02
C VAL A 21 -5.95 -7.90 -3.25
N LEU A 22 -5.17 -6.82 -3.43
CA LEU A 22 -5.30 -5.95 -4.60
C LEU A 22 -4.77 -6.62 -5.85
N TRP A 23 -3.77 -7.48 -5.76
CA TRP A 23 -3.17 -8.12 -6.92
C TRP A 23 -2.81 -9.58 -6.59
N PRO A 24 -3.82 -10.47 -6.53
CA PRO A 24 -3.58 -11.88 -6.27
C PRO A 24 -2.83 -12.50 -7.47
N PRO A 25 -1.77 -13.29 -7.24
CA PRO A 25 -1.07 -14.00 -8.29
C PRO A 25 -2.06 -14.93 -9.00
N GLY A 26 -2.35 -14.65 -10.27
CA GLY A 26 -3.32 -15.39 -11.09
C GLY A 26 -4.38 -14.56 -11.82
N ASP A 27 -4.44 -13.23 -11.61
CA ASP A 27 -5.29 -12.27 -12.37
C ASP A 27 -6.81 -12.56 -12.41
N VAL A 28 -7.33 -13.50 -11.61
CA VAL A 28 -8.67 -14.08 -11.85
C VAL A 28 -9.81 -13.07 -11.69
N TYR A 29 -9.68 -12.13 -10.75
CA TYR A 29 -10.70 -11.11 -10.47
C TYR A 29 -10.60 -9.91 -11.42
N TRP A 30 -9.38 -9.44 -11.66
CA TRP A 30 -9.15 -8.24 -12.47
C TRP A 30 -9.26 -8.51 -13.96
N ARG A 31 -9.05 -9.76 -14.44
CA ARG A 31 -9.33 -10.11 -15.84
C ARG A 31 -10.79 -9.90 -16.23
N ARG A 32 -11.72 -10.24 -15.33
CA ARG A 32 -13.15 -10.02 -15.59
C ARG A 32 -13.47 -8.53 -15.61
N LEU A 33 -12.88 -7.75 -14.71
CA LEU A 33 -13.08 -6.30 -14.69
C LEU A 33 -12.46 -5.60 -15.91
N ALA A 34 -11.24 -6.00 -16.28
CA ALA A 34 -10.52 -5.51 -17.45
C ALA A 34 -11.26 -5.85 -18.75
N ALA A 35 -11.89 -7.03 -18.83
CA ALA A 35 -12.74 -7.39 -19.96
C ALA A 35 -14.00 -6.52 -20.09
N LEU A 36 -14.51 -5.95 -18.99
CA LEU A 36 -15.68 -5.07 -19.00
C LEU A 36 -15.34 -3.59 -19.22
N VAL A 37 -14.27 -3.11 -18.61
CA VAL A 37 -13.99 -1.66 -18.50
C VAL A 37 -12.68 -1.27 -19.21
N GLY A 38 -11.84 -2.23 -19.57
CA GLY A 38 -10.50 -2.05 -20.11
C GLY A 38 -9.41 -2.07 -19.05
N ASP A 39 -8.17 -2.36 -19.47
CA ASP A 39 -7.02 -2.50 -18.57
C ASP A 39 -6.70 -1.19 -17.84
N GLY A 40 -6.67 -0.05 -18.55
CA GLY A 40 -6.36 1.27 -17.99
C GLY A 40 -7.21 1.67 -16.77
N PRO A 41 -8.55 1.70 -16.87
CA PRO A 41 -9.39 2.05 -15.73
C PRO A 41 -9.35 1.01 -14.61
N THR A 42 -9.15 -0.27 -14.92
CA THR A 42 -8.96 -1.32 -13.90
C THR A 42 -7.74 -1.02 -13.03
N LEU A 43 -6.63 -0.62 -13.66
CA LEU A 43 -5.43 -0.19 -12.95
C LEU A 43 -5.66 1.07 -12.11
N GLY A 44 -6.42 2.02 -12.64
CA GLY A 44 -6.83 3.22 -11.89
C GLY A 44 -7.57 2.88 -10.60
N VAL A 45 -8.51 1.93 -10.66
CA VAL A 45 -9.27 1.46 -9.49
C VAL A 45 -8.36 0.78 -8.46
N VAL A 46 -7.43 -0.06 -8.90
CA VAL A 46 -6.45 -0.72 -8.01
C VAL A 46 -5.60 0.33 -7.29
N LEU A 47 -5.08 1.33 -8.00
CA LEU A 47 -4.27 2.39 -7.40
C LEU A 47 -5.08 3.24 -6.42
N LEU A 48 -6.33 3.57 -6.77
CA LEU A 48 -7.25 4.28 -5.88
C LEU A 48 -7.55 3.50 -4.60
N ALA A 49 -7.80 2.19 -4.73
CA ALA A 49 -8.02 1.31 -3.59
C ALA A 49 -6.77 1.24 -2.71
N ALA A 50 -5.57 1.19 -3.29
CA ALA A 50 -4.31 1.20 -2.55
C ALA A 50 -4.14 2.51 -1.75
N VAL A 51 -4.44 3.66 -2.36
CA VAL A 51 -4.41 4.95 -1.66
C VAL A 51 -5.44 4.98 -0.52
N ALA A 52 -6.67 4.52 -0.77
CA ALA A 52 -7.73 4.48 0.25
C ALA A 52 -7.35 3.59 1.44
N LEU A 53 -6.74 2.42 1.17
CA LEU A 53 -6.20 1.54 2.21
C LEU A 53 -5.10 2.22 3.03
N GLY A 54 -4.19 2.95 2.37
CA GLY A 54 -3.16 3.73 3.05
C GLY A 54 -3.74 4.83 3.96
N VAL A 55 -4.78 5.54 3.48
CA VAL A 55 -5.51 6.54 4.27
C VAL A 55 -6.21 5.89 5.47
N GLY A 56 -6.89 4.76 5.26
CA GLY A 56 -7.57 4.00 6.31
C GLY A 56 -6.61 3.45 7.37
N PHE A 57 -5.46 2.95 6.96
CA PHE A 57 -4.43 2.52 7.90
C PHE A 57 -3.91 3.68 8.74
N ALA A 58 -3.66 4.85 8.12
CA ALA A 58 -3.19 6.03 8.83
C ALA A 58 -4.25 6.68 9.72
N SER A 59 -5.54 6.43 9.48
CA SER A 59 -6.62 6.93 10.33
C SER A 59 -6.79 6.10 11.60
N VAL A 60 -6.51 4.79 11.54
CA VAL A 60 -6.63 3.88 12.70
C VAL A 60 -5.32 3.67 13.45
N THR A 61 -4.17 4.02 12.85
CA THR A 61 -2.86 3.85 13.48
C THR A 61 -2.16 5.19 13.75
N ALA A 62 -1.30 5.24 14.76
CA ALA A 62 -0.40 6.38 15.03
C ALA A 62 0.97 6.26 14.33
N VAL A 63 1.12 5.30 13.41
CA VAL A 63 2.40 5.01 12.75
C VAL A 63 2.84 6.17 11.85
N GLY A 64 4.06 6.66 12.07
CA GLY A 64 4.67 7.70 11.24
C GLY A 64 4.97 7.21 9.81
N VAL A 65 4.91 8.11 8.83
CA VAL A 65 5.12 7.80 7.39
C VAL A 65 6.43 7.02 7.17
N TRP A 66 7.52 7.43 7.81
CA TRP A 66 8.83 6.77 7.71
C TRP A 66 8.86 5.34 8.26
N ARG A 67 8.10 5.05 9.33
CA ARG A 67 8.03 3.71 9.93
C ARG A 67 7.18 2.79 9.06
N PHE A 68 6.11 3.32 8.48
CA PHE A 68 5.32 2.62 7.47
C PHE A 68 6.15 2.34 6.21
N LEU A 69 6.94 3.30 5.75
CA LEU A 69 7.85 3.14 4.61
C LEU A 69 8.85 1.99 4.87
N ALA A 70 9.52 2.01 6.02
CA ALA A 70 10.48 0.96 6.38
C ALA A 70 9.84 -0.43 6.43
N GLY A 71 8.68 -0.57 7.08
CA GLY A 71 7.95 -1.85 7.12
C GLY A 71 7.44 -2.28 5.74
N GLY A 72 6.96 -1.33 4.94
CA GLY A 72 6.51 -1.54 3.58
C GLY A 72 7.64 -1.96 2.62
N THR A 73 8.84 -1.40 2.77
CA THR A 73 10.03 -1.83 2.02
C THR A 73 10.43 -3.26 2.38
N VAL A 74 10.42 -3.61 3.68
CA VAL A 74 10.66 -5.00 4.11
C VAL A 74 9.62 -5.94 3.51
N ALA A 75 8.34 -5.58 3.58
CA ALA A 75 7.25 -6.33 2.96
C ALA A 75 7.43 -6.50 1.44
N TYR A 76 7.89 -5.46 0.75
CA TYR A 76 8.18 -5.52 -0.69
C TYR A 76 9.32 -6.49 -1.00
N VAL A 77 10.42 -6.44 -0.24
CA VAL A 77 11.55 -7.37 -0.44
C VAL A 77 11.15 -8.81 -0.13
N VAL A 78 10.41 -9.05 0.95
CA VAL A 78 9.92 -10.39 1.32
C VAL A 78 8.90 -10.89 0.29
N GLY A 79 7.99 -10.03 -0.17
CA GLY A 79 7.04 -10.33 -1.22
C GLY A 79 7.72 -10.67 -2.54
N MET A 80 8.77 -9.91 -2.91
CA MET A 80 9.63 -10.23 -4.05
C MET A 80 10.23 -11.62 -3.93
N ALA A 81 10.90 -11.92 -2.82
CA ALA A 81 11.54 -13.21 -2.61
C ALA A 81 10.54 -14.38 -2.65
N ALA A 82 9.34 -14.17 -2.10
CA ALA A 82 8.28 -15.17 -2.12
C ALA A 82 7.73 -15.41 -3.54
N VAL A 83 7.48 -14.35 -4.32
CA VAL A 83 7.01 -14.47 -5.71
C VAL A 83 8.07 -15.12 -6.60
N GLU A 84 9.34 -14.74 -6.42
CA GLU A 84 10.46 -15.34 -7.16
C GLU A 84 10.60 -16.83 -6.86
N ALA A 85 10.43 -17.24 -5.59
CA ALA A 85 10.53 -18.63 -5.16
C ALA A 85 9.34 -19.50 -5.62
N VAL A 86 8.14 -18.94 -5.73
CA VAL A 86 6.91 -19.72 -6.00
C VAL A 86 6.55 -19.72 -7.48
N SER A 87 6.82 -18.63 -8.21
CA SER A 87 6.21 -18.43 -9.53
C SER A 87 7.16 -18.49 -10.71
N THR A 88 8.50 -18.51 -10.54
CA THR A 88 9.46 -18.37 -11.67
C THR A 88 9.00 -17.28 -12.65
N PRO A 89 8.99 -16.00 -12.24
CA PRO A 89 8.27 -14.96 -12.94
C PRO A 89 8.70 -14.83 -14.41
N ASP A 90 7.76 -15.06 -15.34
CA ASP A 90 7.98 -14.93 -16.80
C ASP A 90 8.23 -13.49 -17.25
N SER A 91 8.00 -12.47 -16.40
CA SER A 91 8.20 -11.06 -16.74
C SER A 91 8.36 -10.15 -15.51
N PRO A 92 9.26 -9.13 -15.56
CA PRO A 92 9.49 -8.18 -14.46
C PRO A 92 8.31 -7.23 -14.19
N VAL A 93 7.22 -7.32 -14.95
CA VAL A 93 6.08 -6.38 -14.83
C VAL A 93 5.43 -6.43 -13.45
N HIS A 94 5.40 -7.59 -12.79
CA HIS A 94 4.85 -7.74 -11.45
C HIS A 94 5.63 -6.93 -10.41
N LEU A 95 6.95 -6.76 -10.61
CA LEU A 95 7.81 -5.99 -9.71
C LEU A 95 7.46 -4.50 -9.70
N VAL A 96 7.18 -3.96 -10.88
CA VAL A 96 6.78 -2.56 -11.07
C VAL A 96 5.39 -2.34 -10.47
N TRP A 97 4.47 -3.29 -10.65
CA TRP A 97 3.12 -3.22 -10.09
C TRP A 97 3.10 -3.24 -8.56
N TYR A 98 3.81 -4.17 -7.93
CA TYR A 98 3.90 -4.20 -6.46
C TYR A 98 4.61 -2.96 -5.90
N GLY A 99 5.60 -2.42 -6.62
CA GLY A 99 6.23 -1.15 -6.27
C GLY A 99 5.26 0.04 -6.34
N GLY A 100 4.45 0.10 -7.40
CA GLY A 100 3.41 1.11 -7.56
C GLY A 100 2.36 1.05 -6.45
N ILE A 101 1.90 -0.14 -6.08
CA ILE A 101 0.96 -0.33 -4.95
C ILE A 101 1.57 0.17 -3.64
N LEU A 102 2.84 -0.14 -3.37
CA LEU A 102 3.54 0.35 -2.19
C LEU A 102 3.60 1.88 -2.16
N VAL A 103 3.96 2.51 -3.29
CA VAL A 103 4.01 3.97 -3.42
C VAL A 103 2.64 4.59 -3.16
N CYS A 104 1.56 4.00 -3.70
CA CYS A 104 0.20 4.45 -3.46
C CYS A 104 -0.23 4.33 -1.98
N LEU A 105 0.12 3.23 -1.31
CA LEU A 105 -0.14 3.04 0.11
C LEU A 105 0.58 4.13 0.94
N VAL A 106 1.87 4.36 0.66
CA VAL A 106 2.68 5.38 1.32
C VAL A 106 2.09 6.78 1.07
N ALA A 107 1.67 7.06 -0.17
CA ALA A 107 1.05 8.32 -0.54
C ALA A 107 -0.26 8.55 0.24
N GLY A 108 -1.11 7.52 0.39
CA GLY A 108 -2.33 7.59 1.20
C GLY A 108 -2.05 7.89 2.67
N VAL A 109 -1.05 7.23 3.26
CA VAL A 109 -0.61 7.50 4.64
C VAL A 109 -0.10 8.95 4.78
N ALA A 110 0.72 9.41 3.85
CA ALA A 110 1.26 10.77 3.84
C ALA A 110 0.15 11.82 3.70
N LEU A 111 -0.82 11.59 2.82
CA LEU A 111 -1.95 12.50 2.59
C LEU A 111 -2.79 12.68 3.86
N ARG A 112 -3.12 11.57 4.54
CA ARG A 112 -3.88 11.62 5.80
C ARG A 112 -3.13 12.34 6.91
N ARG A 113 -1.83 12.11 7.05
CA ARG A 113 -0.99 12.80 8.05
C ARG A 113 -0.89 14.31 7.78
N ARG A 114 -0.78 14.72 6.52
CA ARG A 114 -0.82 16.13 6.12
C ARG A 114 -2.17 16.77 6.43
N ALA A 115 -3.28 16.09 6.13
CA ALA A 115 -4.62 16.60 6.44
C ALA A 115 -4.82 16.86 7.95
N ILE A 116 -4.32 15.96 8.81
CA ILE A 116 -4.37 16.13 10.27
C ILE A 116 -3.47 17.30 10.72
N GLY A 117 -2.26 17.42 10.16
CA GLY A 117 -1.34 18.52 10.49
C GLY A 117 -1.88 19.90 10.08
N VAL A 118 -2.56 20.00 8.93
CA VAL A 118 -3.20 21.24 8.45
C VAL A 118 -4.38 21.63 9.36
N GLY A 119 -5.22 20.67 9.75
CA GLY A 119 -6.36 20.93 10.64
C GLY A 119 -5.96 21.49 12.01
N SER A 120 -4.78 21.13 12.53
CA SER A 120 -4.28 21.67 13.80
C SER A 120 -3.82 23.14 13.70
N LYS A 121 -3.35 23.59 12.53
CA LYS A 121 -2.86 24.95 12.33
C LYS A 121 -3.99 25.97 12.19
N THR A 122 -5.10 25.59 11.56
CA THR A 122 -6.29 26.46 11.44
C THR A 122 -6.95 26.71 12.79
N GLN A 123 -7.09 25.68 13.63
CA GLN A 123 -7.69 25.84 14.97
C GLN A 123 -6.92 26.79 15.90
N SER A 124 -5.60 26.92 15.70
CA SER A 124 -4.76 27.82 16.51
C SER A 124 -4.68 29.25 15.95
N ALA A 125 -5.16 29.50 14.72
CA ALA A 125 -5.24 30.83 14.12
C ALA A 125 -6.57 31.54 14.43
N ASP A 126 -7.58 30.77 14.84
CA ASP A 126 -8.93 31.25 15.17
C ASP A 126 -9.16 31.42 16.70
N ALA A 127 -8.10 31.30 17.52
CA ALA A 127 -8.12 31.43 18.98
C ALA A 127 -7.28 32.63 19.44
#